data_AF-A0A5J5DAF0-F1
#
_entry.id   AF-A0A5J5DAF0-F1
#
_cell.length_a   1.000
_cell.length_b   1.000
_cell.length_c   1.000
_cell.angle_alpha   90.00
_cell.angle_beta   90.00
_cell.angle_gamma   90.00
#
_symmetry.space_group_name_H-M   'P 1'
#
loop_
_entity.id
_entity.type
_entity.pdbx_description
1 polymer ?
#
loop_
_entity_poly.entity_id
_entity_poly.type
_entity_poly.pdbx_seq_one_letter_code
_entity_poly.pdbx_strand_id
1 'polypeptide(L)'
;MATVVFCSVNKTAQITARRCLFSHLKGLASSGESRLPLYCTHSPSGTSLAGKIWFSRGYSVRFTSHGTAGRAATGRTRRGALVLIGAAAVTAAAAVAGVLANANHFQRAEMATKVSQAAKETEQEGDILERCRGFMSPPVTDIGVLQERKGEMRTRMEMLIMETQAAFCNALEEVDGGKFKVDRWQRNEGGGGISCVMQDGKVFEKAGVNVSVVSGHLTEEAARQMRSRGKVLKGKDGKLPFCAMGVSSVIHPKNPHIPTVHFNYRYFEIEEEDGTKQWWFGGGTDLTPVYINKEDAFHFHNTLKEACDKHHPQYYPDFKKWCDRYFYIRHRGETRGIGGIFFDDLDSPSQEEAFNFVQSCARTVVPCYLPIVYKHLNDFFTDENKGWQQVRRGRYVEFNLVYDRGVKFGLATPGSRIESILMSLPLTARWEYMHEPAKGTMEAEMLEVLRNPKEWDVVVMRVSQAGAALRSLAGVVAPHSDGYGDNDEHNHQQWHDQVERVDSSNHCLQSSRWTALTHILIPEPSLQPTGRKTHML
;
A
#
# COMPACT_ATOMS: atom_id res chain seq x y z
N MET A 1 -46.47 26.31 -11.68
CA MET A 1 -47.42 25.25 -12.11
C MET A 1 -46.98 23.94 -11.49
N ALA A 2 -47.88 22.97 -11.31
CA ALA A 2 -47.57 21.71 -10.65
C ALA A 2 -48.08 20.52 -11.47
N THR A 3 -47.24 19.49 -11.60
CA THR A 3 -47.68 18.13 -11.93
C THR A 3 -46.83 17.15 -11.13
N VAL A 4 -47.44 16.52 -10.13
CA VAL A 4 -46.89 15.35 -9.42
C VAL A 4 -47.79 14.17 -9.77
N VAL A 5 -47.22 13.07 -10.25
CA VAL A 5 -47.98 11.85 -10.54
C VAL A 5 -47.70 10.83 -9.44
N PHE A 6 -48.70 10.61 -8.58
CA PHE A 6 -48.73 9.49 -7.65
C PHE A 6 -49.37 8.27 -8.33
N CYS A 7 -48.81 7.08 -8.11
CA CYS A 7 -49.50 5.81 -8.26
C CYS A 7 -49.56 5.12 -6.88
N SER A 8 -50.75 4.71 -6.42
CA SER A 8 -50.93 4.05 -5.13
C SER A 8 -52.19 3.16 -5.08
N VAL A 9 -51.99 1.84 -5.11
CA VAL A 9 -52.99 0.75 -4.99
C VAL A 9 -52.19 -0.50 -4.53
N ASN A 10 -52.51 -1.29 -3.50
CA ASN A 10 -53.53 -1.19 -2.44
C ASN A 10 -53.05 -1.86 -1.11
N LYS A 11 -53.94 -1.96 -0.11
CA LYS A 11 -53.69 -2.39 1.28
C LYS A 11 -53.89 -3.89 1.55
N THR A 12 -53.08 -4.45 2.46
CA THR A 12 -53.47 -5.36 3.59
C THR A 12 -52.24 -5.60 4.48
N ALA A 13 -52.30 -5.81 5.81
CA ALA A 13 -53.41 -5.80 6.78
C ALA A 13 -52.91 -5.25 8.15
N GLN A 14 -53.80 -5.10 9.14
CA GLN A 14 -53.50 -4.46 10.44
C GLN A 14 -53.28 -5.45 11.61
N ILE A 15 -52.38 -5.03 12.52
CA ILE A 15 -52.49 -5.09 14.00
C ILE A 15 -53.03 -6.39 14.64
N THR A 16 -52.22 -7.00 15.50
CA THR A 16 -52.68 -7.47 16.82
C THR A 16 -51.56 -7.33 17.85
N ALA A 17 -51.85 -6.63 18.95
CA ALA A 17 -51.02 -6.62 20.14
C ALA A 17 -51.93 -6.76 21.36
N ARG A 18 -51.78 -7.83 22.14
CA ARG A 18 -52.41 -7.96 23.46
C ARG A 18 -51.57 -8.80 24.41
N ARG A 19 -51.60 -8.39 25.68
CA ARG A 19 -50.89 -8.97 26.82
C ARG A 19 -51.16 -10.47 26.98
N CYS A 20 -50.17 -11.18 27.49
CA CYS A 20 -50.42 -12.09 28.61
C CYS A 20 -49.32 -11.91 29.67
N LEU A 21 -49.68 -12.00 30.95
CA LEU A 21 -48.84 -11.69 32.10
C LEU A 21 -49.51 -12.32 33.33
N PHE A 22 -48.95 -13.38 33.95
CA PHE A 22 -48.95 -13.62 35.42
C PHE A 22 -48.31 -14.98 35.85
N SER A 23 -47.63 -14.93 37.01
CA SER A 23 -47.37 -15.99 38.03
C SER A 23 -47.03 -17.45 37.68
N HIS A 24 -45.88 -17.90 38.17
CA HIS A 24 -45.71 -18.64 39.46
C HIS A 24 -44.24 -18.42 39.94
N LEU A 25 -43.84 -17.99 41.15
CA LEU A 25 -44.42 -17.70 42.48
C LEU A 25 -44.36 -18.85 43.54
N LYS A 26 -43.66 -18.56 44.67
CA LYS A 26 -43.35 -19.35 45.90
C LYS A 26 -42.19 -20.37 45.73
N GLY A 27 -41.32 -20.61 46.73
CA GLY A 27 -41.12 -20.07 48.09
C GLY A 27 -39.95 -20.81 48.79
N LEU A 28 -39.55 -20.59 50.06
CA LEU A 28 -39.96 -19.64 51.10
C LEU A 28 -38.93 -19.65 52.29
N ALA A 29 -38.69 -18.51 52.98
CA ALA A 29 -38.13 -18.36 54.36
C ALA A 29 -36.70 -18.90 54.64
N SER A 30 -35.88 -18.39 55.59
CA SER A 30 -35.83 -17.17 56.45
C SER A 30 -34.33 -16.96 56.84
N SER A 31 -33.80 -16.08 57.70
CA SER A 31 -34.23 -15.03 58.67
C SER A 31 -33.00 -14.10 58.93
N GLY A 32 -33.04 -12.90 59.52
CA GLY A 32 -34.14 -12.08 60.05
C GLY A 32 -33.65 -11.16 61.21
N GLU A 33 -34.06 -9.88 61.21
CA GLU A 33 -33.85 -8.87 62.29
C GLU A 33 -32.40 -8.39 62.62
N SER A 34 -32.13 -7.13 63.05
CA SER A 34 -32.98 -5.92 63.22
C SER A 34 -32.19 -4.57 63.27
N ARG A 35 -32.94 -3.45 63.27
CA ARG A 35 -32.65 -2.07 63.78
C ARG A 35 -31.87 -1.03 62.93
N LEU A 36 -32.65 -0.02 62.50
CA LEU A 36 -32.36 1.41 62.20
C LEU A 36 -32.20 2.24 63.51
N PRO A 37 -32.19 3.61 63.57
CA PRO A 37 -32.22 4.70 62.55
C PRO A 37 -31.06 5.76 62.75
N LEU A 38 -30.99 7.02 62.24
CA LEU A 38 -31.94 8.07 61.78
C LEU A 38 -31.34 9.06 60.71
N TYR A 39 -32.17 9.50 59.74
CA TYR A 39 -32.42 10.89 59.23
C TYR A 39 -31.26 11.85 58.83
N CYS A 40 -31.14 12.37 57.58
CA CYS A 40 -31.93 13.41 56.83
C CYS A 40 -31.37 14.86 57.00
N THR A 41 -31.47 15.85 56.09
CA THR A 41 -32.14 16.01 54.76
C THR A 41 -31.68 17.26 53.96
N HIS A 42 -32.02 17.30 52.66
CA HIS A 42 -32.34 18.47 51.79
C HIS A 42 -31.26 19.43 51.22
N SER A 43 -31.49 19.76 49.93
CA SER A 43 -31.00 20.91 49.12
C SER A 43 -32.21 21.88 48.88
N PRO A 44 -32.29 22.88 47.94
CA PRO A 44 -31.43 23.21 46.78
C PRO A 44 -31.26 24.73 46.41
N SER A 45 -30.63 24.98 45.25
CA SER A 45 -30.87 26.08 44.27
C SER A 45 -30.37 27.53 44.51
N GLY A 46 -30.08 28.24 43.40
CA GLY A 46 -29.81 29.69 43.35
C GLY A 46 -28.91 30.12 42.18
N THR A 47 -29.36 31.04 41.32
CA THR A 47 -28.62 31.57 40.14
C THR A 47 -28.52 33.10 40.15
N SER A 48 -27.40 33.69 39.69
CA SER A 48 -27.35 35.07 39.17
C SER A 48 -26.04 35.39 38.41
N LEU A 49 -26.02 36.51 37.67
CA LEU A 49 -24.94 37.00 36.81
C LEU A 49 -24.55 38.46 37.15
N ALA A 50 -23.25 38.72 37.37
CA ALA A 50 -22.55 40.01 37.19
C ALA A 50 -21.04 39.83 37.51
N GLY A 51 -20.09 40.62 37.02
CA GLY A 51 -20.16 41.67 36.01
C GLY A 51 -19.22 42.86 36.26
N LYS A 52 -18.37 43.19 35.26
CA LYS A 52 -17.49 44.39 35.11
C LYS A 52 -16.02 44.29 35.55
N ILE A 53 -15.24 45.20 34.95
CA ILE A 53 -13.79 45.35 34.88
C ILE A 53 -13.37 46.56 35.72
N TRP A 54 -12.13 46.60 36.25
CA TRP A 54 -11.43 47.88 36.44
C TRP A 54 -9.91 47.79 36.21
N PHE A 55 -9.31 48.93 35.88
CA PHE A 55 -7.88 49.13 35.55
C PHE A 55 -7.11 49.66 36.76
N SER A 56 -5.79 49.41 36.82
CA SER A 56 -4.82 50.49 37.11
C SER A 56 -3.39 50.17 36.66
N ARG A 57 -2.64 51.25 36.36
CA ARG A 57 -1.17 51.47 36.41
C ARG A 57 -0.32 50.35 37.05
N GLY A 58 0.87 49.99 36.56
CA GLY A 58 1.69 50.58 35.50
C GLY A 58 2.77 51.55 36.02
N TYR A 59 4.03 51.09 36.06
CA TYR A 59 5.25 51.90 36.18
C TYR A 59 6.40 51.21 35.43
N SER A 60 7.33 52.00 34.91
CA SER A 60 8.56 51.54 34.24
C SER A 60 9.74 52.37 34.71
N VAL A 61 10.84 51.73 35.09
CA VAL A 61 12.11 52.37 35.41
C VAL A 61 13.25 51.52 34.85
N ARG A 62 14.21 52.17 34.20
CA ARG A 62 15.45 51.60 33.66
C ARG A 62 16.61 52.36 34.30
N PHE A 63 17.71 51.69 34.67
CA PHE A 63 18.91 52.36 35.20
C PHE A 63 20.19 51.74 34.65
N THR A 64 21.24 52.56 34.50
CA THR A 64 22.52 52.21 33.86
C THR A 64 23.69 53.06 34.38
N SER A 65 24.74 52.41 34.91
CA SER A 65 26.10 52.94 35.18
C SER A 65 27.01 51.74 35.52
N HIS A 66 28.17 51.49 34.88
CA HIS A 66 29.49 52.15 35.06
C HIS A 66 30.10 51.95 36.47
N GLY A 67 31.35 51.47 36.66
CA GLY A 67 32.38 50.99 35.71
C GLY A 67 33.77 50.80 36.36
N THR A 68 34.82 50.51 35.55
CA THR A 68 36.29 50.45 35.91
C THR A 68 36.74 49.30 36.85
N ALA A 69 37.99 48.78 36.86
CA ALA A 69 39.21 48.79 36.01
C ALA A 69 40.13 47.59 36.44
N GLY A 70 41.23 47.18 35.77
CA GLY A 70 41.87 47.56 34.49
C GLY A 70 43.32 47.00 34.36
N ARG A 71 44.00 47.32 33.23
CA ARG A 71 45.41 47.00 32.85
C ARG A 71 45.81 45.52 32.61
N ALA A 72 46.92 45.19 31.92
CA ALA A 72 47.43 45.60 30.58
C ALA A 72 48.83 45.00 30.30
N ALA A 73 49.07 44.43 29.10
CA ALA A 73 50.42 44.22 28.55
C ALA A 73 50.47 44.17 27.00
N THR A 74 51.56 44.73 26.47
CA THR A 74 52.09 44.86 25.08
C THR A 74 51.96 43.66 24.12
N GLY A 75 51.98 43.82 22.78
CA GLY A 75 52.29 45.03 21.99
C GLY A 75 52.14 44.91 20.44
N ARG A 76 52.65 45.91 19.69
CA ARG A 76 52.60 46.06 18.20
C ARG A 76 53.61 45.13 17.49
N THR A 77 53.50 44.76 16.20
CA THR A 77 53.55 45.57 14.94
C THR A 77 53.08 44.76 13.70
N ARG A 78 53.12 45.22 12.42
CA ARG A 78 52.64 46.47 11.75
C ARG A 78 52.83 46.39 10.20
N ARG A 79 51.72 46.45 9.42
CA ARG A 79 51.59 46.83 7.97
C ARG A 79 52.19 45.92 6.85
N GLY A 80 51.44 45.86 5.73
CA GLY A 80 51.91 45.60 4.35
C GLY A 80 51.68 44.18 3.84
N ALA A 81 51.29 43.93 2.57
CA ALA A 81 50.79 44.81 1.51
C ALA A 81 49.96 43.99 0.48
N LEU A 82 49.24 44.64 -0.46
CA LEU A 82 48.53 43.96 -1.56
C LEU A 82 49.51 43.49 -2.66
N VAL A 83 49.25 42.30 -3.22
CA VAL A 83 49.48 41.98 -4.66
C VAL A 83 48.30 41.14 -5.17
N LEU A 84 47.82 41.43 -6.39
CA LEU A 84 46.76 40.70 -7.08
C LEU A 84 47.36 39.70 -8.09
N ILE A 85 47.03 38.41 -8.00
CA ILE A 85 47.19 37.44 -9.11
C ILE A 85 46.06 36.38 -9.05
N GLY A 86 45.46 36.09 -10.20
CA GLY A 86 44.93 34.75 -10.54
C GLY A 86 43.56 34.34 -9.97
N ALA A 87 42.52 34.38 -10.80
CA ALA A 87 41.23 33.76 -10.49
C ALA A 87 41.13 32.32 -11.06
N ALA A 88 41.21 31.29 -10.20
CA ALA A 88 40.83 29.90 -10.54
C ALA A 88 40.80 28.94 -9.31
N ALA A 89 39.80 28.99 -8.41
CA ALA A 89 39.60 27.95 -7.37
C ALA A 89 38.24 27.98 -6.59
N VAL A 90 37.07 28.22 -7.21
CA VAL A 90 35.79 28.29 -6.45
C VAL A 90 34.63 27.49 -7.09
N THR A 91 34.90 26.27 -7.57
CA THR A 91 33.89 25.38 -8.19
C THR A 91 34.04 23.89 -7.83
N ALA A 92 34.82 23.54 -6.79
CA ALA A 92 35.12 22.15 -6.44
C ALA A 92 34.65 21.67 -5.05
N ALA A 93 34.17 22.56 -4.16
CA ALA A 93 33.85 22.20 -2.78
C ALA A 93 32.44 21.61 -2.57
N ALA A 94 31.42 22.11 -3.29
CA ALA A 94 30.02 21.70 -3.09
C ALA A 94 29.69 20.33 -3.70
N ALA A 95 30.29 19.99 -4.86
CA ALA A 95 29.99 18.74 -5.57
C ALA A 95 30.47 17.48 -4.81
N VAL A 96 31.62 17.57 -4.13
CA VAL A 96 32.24 16.42 -3.45
C VAL A 96 31.40 15.92 -2.27
N ALA A 97 30.75 16.82 -1.52
CA ALA A 97 29.89 16.45 -0.40
C ALA A 97 28.66 15.62 -0.85
N GLY A 98 28.00 16.03 -1.94
CA GLY A 98 26.85 15.30 -2.48
C GLY A 98 27.23 13.94 -3.07
N VAL A 99 28.37 13.85 -3.76
CA VAL A 99 28.87 12.59 -4.32
C VAL A 99 29.24 11.59 -3.22
N LEU A 100 29.88 12.02 -2.14
CA LEU A 100 30.24 11.13 -1.02
C LEU A 100 29.02 10.61 -0.25
N ALA A 101 27.98 11.43 -0.07
CA ALA A 101 26.72 11.00 0.55
C ALA A 101 26.03 9.91 -0.28
N ASN A 102 25.88 10.12 -1.59
CA ASN A 102 25.29 9.13 -2.49
C ASN A 102 26.16 7.87 -2.62
N ALA A 103 27.48 7.99 -2.65
CA ALA A 103 28.38 6.83 -2.71
C ALA A 103 28.21 5.88 -1.51
N ASN A 104 28.09 6.41 -0.29
CA ASN A 104 27.81 5.61 0.91
C ASN A 104 26.45 4.88 0.83
N HIS A 105 25.42 5.55 0.28
CA HIS A 105 24.09 4.94 0.13
C HIS A 105 24.08 3.86 -0.97
N PHE A 106 24.82 4.06 -2.05
CA PHE A 106 24.97 3.10 -3.15
C PHE A 106 25.80 1.88 -2.71
N GLN A 107 26.89 2.09 -1.97
CA GLN A 107 27.69 1.00 -1.40
C GLN A 107 26.90 0.19 -0.36
N ARG A 108 26.04 0.81 0.46
CA ARG A 108 25.12 0.07 1.34
C ARG A 108 24.13 -0.80 0.55
N ALA A 109 23.56 -0.27 -0.53
CA ALA A 109 22.67 -1.05 -1.40
C ALA A 109 23.42 -2.19 -2.12
N GLU A 110 24.61 -1.94 -2.66
CA GLU A 110 25.44 -2.96 -3.33
C GLU A 110 25.91 -4.05 -2.37
N MET A 111 26.26 -3.69 -1.13
CA MET A 111 26.57 -4.64 -0.06
C MET A 111 25.35 -5.51 0.30
N ALA A 112 24.14 -4.93 0.41
CA ALA A 112 22.91 -5.68 0.63
C ALA A 112 22.60 -6.65 -0.53
N THR A 113 22.87 -6.24 -1.78
CA THR A 113 22.74 -7.11 -2.96
C THR A 113 23.77 -8.24 -2.96
N LYS A 114 25.03 -7.99 -2.57
CA LYS A 114 26.07 -9.02 -2.47
C LYS A 114 25.82 -10.01 -1.33
N VAL A 115 25.33 -9.52 -0.18
CA VAL A 115 24.82 -10.39 0.90
C VAL A 115 23.63 -11.23 0.39
N SER A 116 22.73 -10.65 -0.41
CA SER A 116 21.60 -11.37 -1.02
C SER A 116 22.03 -12.41 -2.08
N GLN A 117 23.20 -12.27 -2.71
CA GLN A 117 23.75 -13.28 -3.61
C GLN A 117 24.51 -14.39 -2.84
N ALA A 118 25.27 -14.05 -1.81
CA ALA A 118 25.93 -15.05 -0.96
C ALA A 118 24.90 -15.89 -0.16
N ALA A 119 23.86 -15.25 0.37
CA ALA A 119 22.77 -15.95 1.07
C ALA A 119 22.01 -16.92 0.15
N LYS A 120 21.84 -16.58 -1.13
CA LYS A 120 21.07 -17.38 -2.11
C LYS A 120 21.55 -18.82 -2.29
N GLU A 121 22.83 -19.09 -2.06
CA GLU A 121 23.41 -20.44 -2.16
C GLU A 121 23.47 -21.17 -0.80
N THR A 122 23.14 -20.49 0.31
CA THR A 122 23.16 -21.05 1.68
C THR A 122 21.77 -21.18 2.33
N GLU A 123 20.76 -20.46 1.84
CA GLU A 123 19.42 -20.35 2.46
C GLU A 123 18.58 -21.64 2.52
N GLN A 124 18.93 -22.72 1.81
CA GLN A 124 18.02 -23.87 1.65
C GLN A 124 18.05 -24.91 2.80
N GLU A 125 19.11 -24.97 3.62
CA GLU A 125 19.24 -25.99 4.69
C GLU A 125 19.51 -25.44 6.10
N GLY A 126 19.21 -24.16 6.36
CA GLY A 126 19.18 -23.63 7.72
C GLY A 126 18.08 -24.28 8.57
N ASP A 127 18.42 -24.71 9.79
CA ASP A 127 17.49 -25.38 10.71
C ASP A 127 16.29 -24.47 11.04
N ILE A 128 15.08 -25.04 11.08
CA ILE A 128 13.85 -24.27 11.35
C ILE A 128 13.92 -23.63 12.73
N LEU A 129 14.51 -24.30 13.73
CA LEU A 129 14.71 -23.78 15.07
C LEU A 129 15.65 -22.56 15.10
N GLU A 130 16.63 -22.47 14.19
CA GLU A 130 17.50 -21.31 14.07
C GLU A 130 16.79 -20.13 13.40
N ARG A 131 16.12 -20.38 12.27
CA ARG A 131 15.32 -19.36 11.55
C ARG A 131 14.25 -18.74 12.43
N CYS A 132 13.57 -19.56 13.25
CA CYS A 132 12.58 -19.10 14.23
C CYS A 132 13.11 -18.08 15.26
N ARG A 133 14.43 -17.98 15.50
CA ARG A 133 15.02 -16.98 16.41
C ARG A 133 14.97 -15.56 15.84
N GLY A 134 14.86 -15.42 14.52
CA GLY A 134 14.74 -14.12 13.85
C GLY A 134 13.32 -13.57 13.81
N PHE A 135 12.33 -14.31 14.31
CA PHE A 135 10.91 -13.95 14.18
C PHE A 135 10.44 -13.00 15.29
N MET A 136 9.39 -12.22 15.00
CA MET A 136 8.75 -11.34 16.01
C MET A 136 8.12 -12.10 17.18
N SER A 137 7.86 -13.39 16.98
CA SER A 137 7.21 -14.34 17.90
C SER A 137 7.52 -15.76 17.43
N PRO A 138 7.48 -16.78 18.31
CA PRO A 138 7.37 -18.17 17.87
C PRO A 138 6.21 -18.35 16.86
N PRO A 139 6.34 -19.26 15.88
CA PRO A 139 5.34 -19.50 14.81
C PRO A 139 3.95 -19.86 15.34
N VAL A 140 2.96 -19.91 14.45
CA VAL A 140 1.57 -20.25 14.82
C VAL A 140 1.44 -21.77 14.97
N THR A 141 1.99 -22.51 14.00
CA THR A 141 2.20 -23.97 14.09
C THR A 141 3.36 -24.28 15.04
N ASP A 142 3.34 -25.46 15.67
CA ASP A 142 4.42 -25.92 16.53
C ASP A 142 5.73 -26.18 15.76
N ILE A 143 6.88 -25.88 16.37
CA ILE A 143 8.20 -25.99 15.74
C ILE A 143 8.57 -27.44 15.43
N GLY A 144 8.16 -28.41 16.25
CA GLY A 144 8.36 -29.83 15.97
C GLY A 144 7.56 -30.28 14.75
N VAL A 145 6.30 -29.86 14.65
CA VAL A 145 5.43 -30.15 13.49
C VAL A 145 5.98 -29.51 12.20
N LEU A 146 6.53 -28.29 12.27
CA LEU A 146 7.21 -27.65 11.14
C LEU A 146 8.48 -28.43 10.74
N GLN A 147 9.27 -28.91 11.70
CA GLN A 147 10.49 -29.69 11.43
C GLN A 147 10.19 -31.05 10.79
N GLU A 148 9.20 -31.79 11.31
CA GLU A 148 8.70 -33.04 10.72
C GLU A 148 8.23 -32.84 9.27
N ARG A 149 7.58 -31.70 9.01
CA ARG A 149 6.94 -31.38 7.73
C ARG A 149 7.72 -30.35 6.92
N LYS A 150 9.05 -30.28 7.06
CA LYS A 150 9.89 -29.23 6.43
C LYS A 150 9.73 -29.12 4.90
N GLY A 151 9.33 -30.20 4.23
CA GLY A 151 9.04 -30.23 2.79
C GLY A 151 7.62 -29.81 2.38
N GLU A 152 6.64 -29.76 3.30
CA GLU A 152 5.27 -29.33 2.95
C GLU A 152 5.24 -27.85 2.56
N MET A 153 4.47 -27.51 1.53
CA MET A 153 4.27 -26.11 1.11
C MET A 153 3.66 -25.24 2.22
N ARG A 154 2.80 -25.83 3.06
CA ARG A 154 2.29 -25.19 4.30
C ARG A 154 3.43 -24.69 5.19
N THR A 155 4.40 -25.55 5.51
CA THR A 155 5.57 -25.21 6.32
C THR A 155 6.43 -24.13 5.67
N ARG A 156 6.75 -24.29 4.39
CA ARG A 156 7.61 -23.35 3.65
C ARG A 156 6.98 -21.96 3.51
N MET A 157 5.66 -21.90 3.35
CA MET A 157 4.93 -20.65 3.33
C MET A 157 4.77 -20.03 4.72
N GLU A 158 4.54 -20.80 5.79
CA GLU A 158 4.53 -20.26 7.15
C GLU A 158 5.88 -19.63 7.51
N MET A 159 7.00 -20.30 7.18
CA MET A 159 8.33 -19.72 7.37
C MET A 159 8.50 -18.43 6.55
N LEU A 160 8.11 -18.40 5.28
CA LEU A 160 8.21 -17.22 4.42
C LEU A 160 7.43 -16.01 4.96
N ILE A 161 6.19 -16.20 5.42
CA ILE A 161 5.36 -15.09 5.92
C ILE A 161 5.84 -14.57 7.28
N MET A 162 6.40 -15.45 8.13
CA MET A 162 7.05 -15.09 9.39
C MET A 162 8.35 -14.30 9.16
N GLU A 163 9.19 -14.74 8.21
CA GLU A 163 10.40 -14.04 7.78
C GLU A 163 10.07 -12.67 7.20
N THR A 164 9.04 -12.59 6.36
CA THR A 164 8.57 -11.32 5.75
C THR A 164 8.03 -10.36 6.82
N GLN A 165 7.28 -10.87 7.81
CA GLN A 165 6.81 -10.06 8.94
C GLN A 165 7.98 -9.49 9.73
N ALA A 166 8.95 -10.33 10.10
CA ALA A 166 10.10 -9.91 10.92
C ALA A 166 11.02 -8.94 10.18
N ALA A 167 11.39 -9.23 8.94
CA ALA A 167 12.24 -8.35 8.13
C ALA A 167 11.61 -6.96 7.94
N PHE A 168 10.30 -6.90 7.65
CA PHE A 168 9.61 -5.63 7.47
C PHE A 168 9.39 -4.89 8.80
N CYS A 169 9.07 -5.58 9.90
CA CYS A 169 8.98 -4.94 11.22
C CYS A 169 10.33 -4.33 11.62
N ASN A 170 11.42 -5.10 11.57
CA ASN A 170 12.76 -4.65 11.96
C ASN A 170 13.21 -3.41 11.16
N ALA A 171 12.98 -3.41 9.83
CA ALA A 171 13.31 -2.27 8.97
C ALA A 171 12.51 -1.00 9.31
N LEU A 172 11.25 -1.14 9.75
CA LEU A 172 10.43 0.00 10.18
C LEU A 172 10.83 0.49 11.58
N GLU A 173 11.21 -0.41 12.51
CA GLU A 173 11.73 -0.03 13.83
C GLU A 173 13.06 0.72 13.74
N GLU A 174 13.96 0.34 12.82
CA GLU A 174 15.22 1.06 12.57
C GLU A 174 14.97 2.51 12.12
N VAL A 175 13.93 2.74 11.31
CA VAL A 175 13.58 4.07 10.78
C VAL A 175 12.82 4.93 11.80
N ASP A 176 11.87 4.35 12.53
CA ASP A 176 11.02 5.10 13.47
C ASP A 176 11.75 5.40 14.80
N GLY A 177 12.50 4.41 15.30
CA GLY A 177 12.98 4.34 16.69
C GLY A 177 11.95 3.79 17.68
N GLY A 178 10.67 3.71 17.30
CA GLY A 178 9.63 3.00 18.04
C GLY A 178 9.75 1.47 17.96
N LYS A 179 8.86 0.77 18.68
CA LYS A 179 8.76 -0.70 18.68
C LYS A 179 7.33 -1.18 18.39
N PHE A 180 7.20 -2.32 17.72
CA PHE A 180 5.91 -2.98 17.52
C PHE A 180 5.44 -3.67 18.82
N LYS A 181 4.17 -3.45 19.18
CA LYS A 181 3.46 -4.37 20.07
C LYS A 181 3.18 -5.65 19.30
N VAL A 182 3.78 -6.76 19.72
CA VAL A 182 3.50 -8.10 19.17
C VAL A 182 2.40 -8.76 20.01
N ASP A 183 1.41 -9.34 19.33
CA ASP A 183 0.29 -10.06 19.94
C ASP A 183 0.04 -11.38 19.21
N ARG A 184 0.37 -12.52 19.84
CA ARG A 184 0.17 -13.87 19.32
C ARG A 184 -1.14 -14.44 19.86
N TRP A 185 -2.06 -14.79 18.97
CA TRP A 185 -3.42 -15.23 19.28
C TRP A 185 -3.76 -16.54 18.56
N GLN A 186 -4.78 -17.25 19.07
CA GLN A 186 -5.25 -18.54 18.55
C GLN A 186 -6.78 -18.50 18.31
N ARG A 187 -7.28 -19.45 17.52
CA ARG A 187 -8.71 -19.62 17.22
C ARG A 187 -9.26 -20.91 17.81
N ASN A 188 -10.50 -20.87 18.26
CA ASN A 188 -11.23 -22.07 18.70
C ASN A 188 -11.54 -23.02 17.53
N GLU A 189 -11.66 -22.53 16.29
CA GLU A 189 -11.92 -23.38 15.12
C GLU A 189 -10.65 -24.05 14.54
N GLY A 190 -9.46 -23.55 14.88
CA GLY A 190 -8.18 -24.02 14.35
C GLY A 190 -7.24 -22.88 13.93
N GLY A 191 -5.95 -23.03 14.26
CA GLY A 191 -4.91 -22.06 13.92
C GLY A 191 -4.92 -20.79 14.78
N GLY A 192 -4.46 -19.68 14.21
CA GLY A 192 -4.23 -18.42 14.92
C GLY A 192 -3.51 -17.37 14.06
N GLY A 193 -2.78 -16.48 14.72
CA GLY A 193 -1.99 -15.45 14.06
C GLY A 193 -1.11 -14.63 15.00
N ILE A 194 -0.32 -13.74 14.42
CA ILE A 194 0.59 -12.83 15.12
C ILE A 194 0.37 -11.44 14.54
N SER A 195 -0.13 -10.53 15.37
CA SER A 195 -0.34 -9.12 15.00
C SER A 195 0.77 -8.26 15.59
N CYS A 196 1.65 -7.73 14.74
CA CYS A 196 2.60 -6.69 15.09
C CYS A 196 1.97 -5.33 14.76
N VAL A 197 1.75 -4.47 15.76
CA VAL A 197 1.19 -3.12 15.57
C VAL A 197 2.03 -2.05 16.29
N MET A 198 2.40 -1.01 15.57
CA MET A 198 3.01 0.23 16.07
C MET A 198 2.02 1.37 15.80
N GLN A 199 1.84 2.29 16.76
CA GLN A 199 0.90 3.40 16.66
C GLN A 199 1.46 4.65 17.31
N ASP A 200 1.21 5.81 16.69
CA ASP A 200 1.78 7.12 17.01
C ASP A 200 3.32 7.16 17.06
N GLY A 201 3.97 6.36 16.20
CA GLY A 201 5.42 6.39 15.98
C GLY A 201 5.91 7.74 15.45
N LYS A 202 7.22 7.94 15.46
CA LYS A 202 7.88 9.18 15.01
C LYS A 202 7.68 9.41 13.51
N VAL A 203 7.83 8.36 12.71
CA VAL A 203 7.74 8.33 11.25
C VAL A 203 6.43 7.68 10.82
N PHE A 204 5.98 6.62 11.51
CA PHE A 204 4.75 5.89 11.18
C PHE A 204 3.64 6.19 12.19
N GLU A 205 2.63 6.95 11.75
CA GLU A 205 1.48 7.30 12.59
C GLU A 205 0.64 6.07 12.98
N LYS A 206 0.58 5.09 12.08
CA LYS A 206 0.14 3.72 12.38
C LYS A 206 0.80 2.75 11.40
N ALA A 207 1.31 1.64 11.90
CA ALA A 207 1.92 0.58 11.12
C ALA A 207 1.46 -0.77 11.67
N GLY A 208 1.08 -1.69 10.78
CA GLY A 208 0.76 -3.05 11.20
C GLY A 208 1.20 -4.09 10.17
N VAL A 209 1.67 -5.21 10.69
CA VAL A 209 2.17 -6.35 9.91
C VAL A 209 1.63 -7.60 10.59
N ASN A 210 0.61 -8.21 9.98
CA ASN A 210 -0.14 -9.33 10.54
C ASN A 210 0.19 -10.62 9.79
N VAL A 211 0.59 -11.66 10.52
CA VAL A 211 0.59 -13.06 10.05
C VAL A 211 -0.68 -13.73 10.54
N SER A 212 -1.25 -14.61 9.73
CA SER A 212 -2.31 -15.53 10.16
C SER A 212 -2.11 -16.89 9.49
N VAL A 213 -2.37 -17.95 10.25
CA VAL A 213 -2.32 -19.34 9.81
C VAL A 213 -3.57 -20.02 10.37
N VAL A 214 -4.55 -20.26 9.50
CA VAL A 214 -5.86 -20.79 9.85
C VAL A 214 -6.00 -22.18 9.24
N SER A 215 -6.55 -23.11 10.01
CA SER A 215 -6.96 -24.43 9.55
C SER A 215 -8.38 -24.72 10.02
N GLY A 216 -9.08 -25.62 9.32
CA GLY A 216 -10.46 -25.97 9.66
C GLY A 216 -11.14 -26.69 8.51
N HIS A 217 -12.47 -26.56 8.46
CA HIS A 217 -13.29 -27.07 7.35
C HIS A 217 -14.04 -25.92 6.69
N LEU A 218 -14.18 -25.94 5.35
CA LEU A 218 -14.98 -24.94 4.64
C LEU A 218 -16.44 -25.03 5.07
N THR A 219 -17.07 -23.86 5.21
CA THR A 219 -18.53 -23.79 5.29
C THR A 219 -19.14 -24.06 3.92
N GLU A 220 -20.38 -24.59 3.89
CA GLU A 220 -21.12 -24.79 2.63
C GLU A 220 -21.30 -23.47 1.85
N GLU A 221 -21.36 -22.32 2.53
CA GLU A 221 -21.35 -21.02 1.84
C GLU A 221 -19.99 -20.74 1.17
N ALA A 222 -18.86 -20.93 1.86
CA ALA A 222 -17.54 -20.73 1.28
C ALA A 222 -17.29 -21.69 0.10
N ALA A 223 -17.66 -22.97 0.24
CA ALA A 223 -17.59 -23.95 -0.83
C ALA A 223 -18.47 -23.57 -2.03
N ARG A 224 -19.68 -23.02 -1.80
CA ARG A 224 -20.56 -22.50 -2.85
C ARG A 224 -19.98 -21.27 -3.56
N GLN A 225 -19.38 -20.34 -2.81
CA GLN A 225 -18.69 -19.18 -3.39
C GLN A 225 -17.50 -19.62 -4.26
N MET A 226 -16.70 -20.59 -3.82
CA MET A 226 -15.61 -21.17 -4.61
C MET A 226 -16.11 -21.90 -5.87
N ARG A 227 -17.17 -22.70 -5.76
CA ARG A 227 -17.85 -23.34 -6.90
C ARG A 227 -18.38 -22.31 -7.91
N SER A 228 -18.90 -21.16 -7.46
CA SER A 228 -19.32 -20.08 -8.37
C SER A 228 -18.16 -19.38 -9.11
N ARG A 229 -16.90 -19.60 -8.70
CA ARG A 229 -15.69 -19.20 -9.44
C ARG A 229 -15.12 -20.32 -10.32
N GLY A 230 -15.80 -21.48 -10.40
CA GLY A 230 -15.37 -22.61 -11.23
C GLY A 230 -14.48 -23.65 -10.54
N LYS A 231 -14.17 -23.52 -9.24
CA LYS A 231 -13.39 -24.54 -8.50
C LYS A 231 -14.30 -25.75 -8.19
N VAL A 232 -13.91 -26.94 -8.65
CA VAL A 232 -14.74 -28.18 -8.58
C VAL A 232 -14.37 -28.99 -7.33
N LEU A 233 -14.96 -28.67 -6.18
CA LEU A 233 -14.56 -29.23 -4.88
C LEU A 233 -15.21 -30.59 -4.54
N LYS A 234 -14.40 -31.64 -4.33
CA LYS A 234 -14.80 -32.99 -3.87
C LYS A 234 -14.52 -33.18 -2.36
N GLY A 235 -15.57 -33.15 -1.53
CA GLY A 235 -15.43 -33.20 -0.07
C GLY A 235 -15.64 -34.59 0.55
N LYS A 236 -14.64 -35.07 1.30
CA LYS A 236 -14.67 -36.32 2.06
C LYS A 236 -15.75 -36.29 3.14
N ASP A 237 -16.67 -37.24 3.14
CA ASP A 237 -17.82 -37.26 4.08
C ASP A 237 -18.62 -35.93 4.09
N GLY A 238 -18.64 -35.22 2.96
CA GLY A 238 -19.25 -33.88 2.84
C GLY A 238 -18.44 -32.73 3.49
N LYS A 239 -17.23 -32.99 3.97
CA LYS A 239 -16.30 -32.02 4.56
C LYS A 239 -15.17 -31.69 3.58
N LEU A 240 -14.69 -30.46 3.67
CA LEU A 240 -13.55 -29.96 2.89
C LEU A 240 -12.54 -29.34 3.88
N PRO A 241 -11.57 -30.12 4.39
CA PRO A 241 -10.48 -29.59 5.20
C PRO A 241 -9.70 -28.54 4.40
N PHE A 242 -9.35 -27.42 5.03
CA PHE A 242 -8.56 -26.37 4.39
C PHE A 242 -7.47 -25.83 5.31
N CYS A 243 -6.44 -25.25 4.69
CA CYS A 243 -5.47 -24.39 5.35
C CYS A 243 -5.34 -23.09 4.56
N ALA A 244 -5.34 -21.96 5.28
CA ALA A 244 -5.20 -20.63 4.73
C ALA A 244 -4.18 -19.85 5.55
N MET A 245 -3.15 -19.34 4.90
CA MET A 245 -2.08 -18.60 5.59
C MET A 245 -1.59 -17.41 4.78
N GLY A 246 -1.11 -16.38 5.47
CA GLY A 246 -0.55 -15.21 4.80
C GLY A 246 -0.01 -14.14 5.73
N VAL A 247 0.83 -13.27 5.18
CA VAL A 247 1.18 -11.97 5.75
C VAL A 247 0.34 -10.88 5.09
N SER A 248 -0.13 -9.91 5.87
CA SER A 248 -0.78 -8.70 5.37
C SER A 248 -0.32 -7.48 6.15
N SER A 249 0.04 -6.41 5.44
CA SER A 249 0.61 -5.19 6.03
C SER A 249 -0.05 -3.94 5.48
N VAL A 250 -0.24 -2.93 6.35
CA VAL A 250 -0.58 -1.56 5.98
C VAL A 250 0.23 -0.59 6.84
N ILE A 251 0.91 0.35 6.19
CA ILE A 251 1.74 1.37 6.85
C ILE A 251 1.24 2.76 6.46
N HIS A 252 0.95 3.60 7.46
CA HIS A 252 0.51 4.99 7.31
C HIS A 252 1.55 5.94 7.93
N PRO A 253 2.43 6.54 7.11
CA PRO A 253 3.38 7.55 7.57
C PRO A 253 2.73 8.81 8.15
N LYS A 254 3.44 9.46 9.07
CA LYS A 254 3.06 10.72 9.71
C LYS A 254 3.34 11.94 8.80
N ASN A 255 4.40 11.88 7.97
CA ASN A 255 4.69 12.89 6.93
C ASN A 255 3.82 12.65 5.68
N PRO A 256 3.13 13.66 5.12
CA PRO A 256 2.39 13.57 3.86
C PRO A 256 3.20 13.10 2.64
N HIS A 257 4.50 13.42 2.58
CA HIS A 257 5.34 13.10 1.41
C HIS A 257 5.78 11.64 1.36
N ILE A 258 5.70 10.90 2.48
CA ILE A 258 5.94 9.46 2.49
C ILE A 258 4.61 8.73 2.20
N PRO A 259 4.53 7.89 1.16
CA PRO A 259 3.29 7.21 0.77
C PRO A 259 2.83 6.17 1.79
N THR A 260 1.51 5.94 1.87
CA THR A 260 0.98 4.72 2.48
C THR A 260 1.31 3.52 1.59
N VAL A 261 1.77 2.41 2.17
CA VAL A 261 1.96 1.14 1.44
C VAL A 261 1.07 0.05 2.02
N HIS A 262 0.62 -0.85 1.16
CA HIS A 262 -0.03 -2.11 1.54
C HIS A 262 0.65 -3.27 0.82
N PHE A 263 0.75 -4.42 1.50
CA PHE A 263 1.01 -5.68 0.83
C PHE A 263 0.25 -6.84 1.47
N ASN A 264 0.03 -7.89 0.68
CA ASN A 264 -0.51 -9.16 1.11
C ASN A 264 0.18 -10.29 0.33
N TYR A 265 0.59 -11.36 1.00
CA TYR A 265 1.03 -12.60 0.35
C TYR A 265 0.43 -13.78 1.10
N ARG A 266 -0.38 -14.59 0.39
CA ARG A 266 -1.22 -15.65 0.96
C ARG A 266 -1.17 -16.92 0.12
N TYR A 267 -1.38 -18.04 0.80
CA TYR A 267 -1.53 -19.39 0.25
C TYR A 267 -2.82 -20.00 0.80
N PHE A 268 -3.50 -20.75 -0.05
CA PHE A 268 -4.70 -21.50 0.31
C PHE A 268 -4.57 -22.92 -0.22
N GLU A 269 -4.97 -23.91 0.56
CA GLU A 269 -5.14 -25.29 0.10
C GLU A 269 -6.38 -25.95 0.71
N ILE A 270 -6.97 -26.86 -0.06
CA ILE A 270 -8.11 -27.71 0.29
C ILE A 270 -7.69 -29.16 0.05
N GLU A 271 -7.95 -30.04 1.01
CA GLU A 271 -7.72 -31.49 0.88
C GLU A 271 -8.98 -32.17 0.35
N GLU A 272 -8.88 -32.90 -0.77
CA GLU A 272 -9.98 -33.63 -1.39
C GLU A 272 -10.12 -35.06 -0.83
N GLU A 273 -11.24 -35.72 -1.14
CA GLU A 273 -11.55 -37.09 -0.71
C GLU A 273 -10.46 -38.14 -1.04
N ASP A 274 -9.85 -37.99 -2.22
CA ASP A 274 -8.77 -38.81 -2.76
C ASP A 274 -7.37 -38.46 -2.19
N GLY A 275 -7.28 -37.46 -1.30
CA GLY A 275 -6.03 -36.99 -0.72
C GLY A 275 -5.22 -36.05 -1.63
N THR A 276 -5.72 -35.71 -2.82
CA THR A 276 -5.14 -34.63 -3.61
C THR A 276 -5.46 -33.27 -2.98
N LYS A 277 -4.74 -32.22 -3.40
CA LYS A 277 -4.94 -30.86 -2.91
C LYS A 277 -5.26 -29.90 -4.05
N GLN A 278 -6.37 -29.17 -3.95
CA GLN A 278 -6.55 -27.93 -4.69
C GLN A 278 -5.86 -26.82 -3.90
N TRP A 279 -5.00 -26.04 -4.56
CA TRP A 279 -4.23 -24.97 -3.93
C TRP A 279 -4.17 -23.75 -4.84
N TRP A 280 -3.91 -22.59 -4.27
CA TRP A 280 -3.55 -21.38 -5.02
C TRP A 280 -2.82 -20.39 -4.12
N PHE A 281 -2.01 -19.54 -4.75
CA PHE A 281 -1.48 -18.34 -4.12
C PHE A 281 -2.31 -17.12 -4.48
N GLY A 282 -2.12 -16.06 -3.71
CA GLY A 282 -2.60 -14.74 -4.03
C GLY A 282 -1.75 -13.69 -3.32
N GLY A 283 -1.79 -12.45 -3.79
CA GLY A 283 -1.04 -11.40 -3.15
C GLY A 283 -0.98 -10.11 -3.94
N GLY A 284 -0.04 -9.27 -3.55
CA GLY A 284 0.19 -7.98 -4.15
C GLY A 284 0.90 -7.02 -3.20
N THR A 285 1.47 -5.97 -3.78
CA THR A 285 2.05 -4.83 -3.06
C THR A 285 1.64 -3.58 -3.85
N ASP A 286 1.02 -2.60 -3.19
CA ASP A 286 0.49 -1.37 -3.82
C ASP A 286 0.82 -0.10 -3.01
N LEU A 287 0.98 1.02 -3.72
CA LEU A 287 1.43 2.29 -3.16
C LEU A 287 0.34 3.36 -3.26
N THR A 288 0.03 3.99 -2.13
CA THR A 288 -0.95 5.08 -1.99
C THR A 288 -0.25 6.36 -1.53
N PRO A 289 0.36 7.13 -2.46
CA PRO A 289 0.88 8.46 -2.17
C PRO A 289 -0.22 9.50 -1.93
N VAL A 290 0.13 10.55 -1.19
CA VAL A 290 -0.69 11.76 -1.02
C VAL A 290 -0.43 12.77 -2.16
N TYR A 291 0.82 12.76 -2.64
CA TYR A 291 1.36 13.60 -3.70
C TYR A 291 2.20 12.75 -4.66
N ILE A 292 2.12 13.00 -5.97
CA ILE A 292 2.84 12.19 -6.94
C ILE A 292 4.32 12.57 -7.00
N ASN A 293 5.20 11.62 -6.66
CA ASN A 293 6.61 11.66 -7.01
C ASN A 293 6.89 10.59 -8.08
N LYS A 294 7.39 11.03 -9.24
CA LYS A 294 7.57 10.19 -10.44
C LYS A 294 8.78 9.26 -10.31
N GLU A 295 9.80 9.64 -9.54
CA GLU A 295 10.95 8.79 -9.25
C GLU A 295 10.58 7.65 -8.30
N ASP A 296 9.74 7.93 -7.30
CA ASP A 296 9.32 6.93 -6.31
C ASP A 296 8.35 5.93 -6.92
N ALA A 297 7.42 6.43 -7.77
CA ALA A 297 6.55 5.59 -8.57
C ALA A 297 7.37 4.66 -9.47
N PHE A 298 8.37 5.19 -10.18
CA PHE A 298 9.32 4.38 -10.96
C PHE A 298 10.07 3.37 -10.09
N HIS A 299 10.67 3.78 -8.96
CA HIS A 299 11.43 2.90 -8.08
C HIS A 299 10.59 1.72 -7.58
N PHE A 300 9.38 2.02 -7.09
CA PHE A 300 8.45 1.04 -6.56
C PHE A 300 8.03 0.03 -7.64
N HIS A 301 7.52 0.53 -8.77
CA HIS A 301 7.04 -0.31 -9.87
C HIS A 301 8.17 -1.10 -10.55
N ASN A 302 9.33 -0.49 -10.79
CA ASN A 302 10.50 -1.19 -11.35
C ASN A 302 10.99 -2.30 -10.41
N THR A 303 11.04 -2.08 -9.09
CA THR A 303 11.42 -3.12 -8.12
C THR A 303 10.45 -4.30 -8.14
N LEU A 304 9.14 -4.04 -8.26
CA LEU A 304 8.12 -5.10 -8.41
C LEU A 304 8.22 -5.80 -9.77
N LYS A 305 8.48 -5.05 -10.85
CA LYS A 305 8.70 -5.59 -12.19
C LYS A 305 9.90 -6.52 -12.23
N GLU A 306 11.03 -6.10 -11.66
CA GLU A 306 12.22 -6.95 -11.54
C GLU A 306 11.96 -8.22 -10.73
N ALA A 307 11.03 -8.24 -9.79
CA ALA A 307 10.61 -9.49 -9.13
C ALA A 307 9.81 -10.39 -10.08
N CYS A 308 8.89 -9.83 -10.86
CA CYS A 308 8.03 -10.57 -11.79
C CYS A 308 8.80 -11.13 -13.01
N ASP A 309 9.66 -10.31 -13.62
CA ASP A 309 10.44 -10.64 -14.82
C ASP A 309 11.36 -11.87 -14.62
N LYS A 310 11.70 -12.19 -13.37
CA LYS A 310 12.49 -13.39 -12.99
C LYS A 310 11.72 -14.71 -13.16
N HIS A 311 10.39 -14.65 -13.30
CA HIS A 311 9.51 -15.83 -13.40
C HIS A 311 8.72 -15.85 -14.71
N HIS A 312 8.09 -14.74 -15.09
CA HIS A 312 7.37 -14.65 -16.36
C HIS A 312 7.17 -13.19 -16.83
N PRO A 313 7.50 -12.84 -18.09
CA PRO A 313 7.50 -11.44 -18.56
C PRO A 313 6.11 -10.78 -18.62
N GLN A 314 5.01 -11.55 -18.58
CA GLN A 314 3.66 -10.98 -18.52
C GLN A 314 3.11 -10.78 -17.10
N TYR A 315 3.77 -11.32 -16.06
CA TYR A 315 3.28 -11.21 -14.68
C TYR A 315 3.15 -9.75 -14.23
N TYR A 316 4.17 -8.91 -14.42
CA TYR A 316 4.04 -7.50 -14.06
C TYR A 316 2.98 -6.76 -14.92
N PRO A 317 2.99 -6.82 -16.27
CA PRO A 317 1.95 -6.19 -17.09
C PRO A 317 0.51 -6.57 -16.72
N ASP A 318 0.25 -7.85 -16.41
CA ASP A 318 -1.10 -8.31 -16.09
C ASP A 318 -1.49 -8.03 -14.62
N PHE A 319 -0.59 -8.27 -13.67
CA PHE A 319 -0.85 -8.02 -12.25
C PHE A 319 -0.87 -6.53 -11.91
N LYS A 320 -0.17 -5.66 -12.68
CA LYS A 320 -0.29 -4.20 -12.59
C LYS A 320 -1.66 -3.74 -13.06
N LYS A 321 -2.09 -4.16 -14.26
CA LYS A 321 -3.46 -3.86 -14.76
C LYS A 321 -4.55 -4.43 -13.85
N TRP A 322 -4.30 -5.55 -13.16
CA TRP A 322 -5.22 -6.08 -12.16
C TRP A 322 -5.23 -5.23 -10.88
N CYS A 323 -4.07 -4.74 -10.42
CA CYS A 323 -3.95 -3.83 -9.29
C CYS A 323 -4.78 -2.56 -9.50
N ASP A 324 -4.62 -1.90 -10.66
CA ASP A 324 -5.38 -0.70 -11.03
C ASP A 324 -6.90 -0.94 -11.02
N ARG A 325 -7.36 -2.09 -11.54
CA ARG A 325 -8.78 -2.49 -11.53
C ARG A 325 -9.29 -2.85 -10.12
N TYR A 326 -8.46 -3.50 -9.29
CA TYR A 326 -8.88 -3.98 -7.97
C TYR A 326 -9.07 -2.82 -6.99
N PHE A 327 -8.13 -1.86 -6.97
CA PHE A 327 -8.14 -0.74 -6.04
C PHE A 327 -8.94 0.48 -6.54
N TYR A 328 -9.92 0.28 -7.44
CA TYR A 328 -10.73 1.35 -8.02
C TYR A 328 -11.95 1.72 -7.16
N ILE A 329 -12.02 2.98 -6.72
CA ILE A 329 -13.09 3.52 -5.88
C ILE A 329 -14.25 3.98 -6.80
N ARG A 330 -15.09 3.02 -7.20
CA ARG A 330 -16.16 3.21 -8.20
C ARG A 330 -17.07 4.43 -7.99
N HIS A 331 -17.38 4.80 -6.74
CA HIS A 331 -18.23 5.96 -6.43
C HIS A 331 -17.48 7.32 -6.38
N ARG A 332 -16.16 7.32 -6.64
CA ARG A 332 -15.30 8.51 -6.74
C ARG A 332 -14.68 8.70 -8.11
N GLY A 333 -14.62 7.64 -8.93
CA GLY A 333 -14.03 7.66 -10.27
C GLY A 333 -12.50 7.58 -10.29
N GLU A 334 -11.87 7.20 -9.17
CA GLU A 334 -10.41 7.24 -8.95
C GLU A 334 -9.91 5.91 -8.35
N THR A 335 -8.64 5.56 -8.56
CA THR A 335 -7.95 4.52 -7.79
C THR A 335 -7.62 4.98 -6.38
N ARG A 336 -7.40 4.03 -5.46
CA ARG A 336 -6.92 4.29 -4.09
C ARG A 336 -5.53 4.96 -4.09
N GLY A 337 -4.65 4.46 -4.95
CA GLY A 337 -3.24 4.83 -5.10
C GLY A 337 -2.74 4.60 -6.53
N ILE A 338 -1.42 4.61 -6.73
CA ILE A 338 -0.76 4.49 -8.06
C ILE A 338 -0.56 3.04 -8.52
N GLY A 339 -1.33 2.11 -7.97
CA GLY A 339 -1.23 0.68 -8.25
C GLY A 339 0.03 0.04 -7.66
N GLY A 340 0.49 -1.01 -8.33
CA GLY A 340 1.58 -1.90 -7.93
C GLY A 340 1.40 -3.24 -8.63
N ILE A 341 1.46 -4.36 -7.92
CA ILE A 341 1.00 -5.67 -8.44
C ILE A 341 -0.12 -6.24 -7.59
N PHE A 342 -1.08 -6.94 -8.22
CA PHE A 342 -2.14 -7.71 -7.56
C PHE A 342 -2.44 -9.01 -8.31
N PHE A 343 -2.56 -10.12 -7.58
CA PHE A 343 -2.95 -11.43 -8.11
C PHE A 343 -3.81 -12.21 -7.10
N ASP A 344 -4.66 -13.09 -7.64
CA ASP A 344 -5.56 -13.98 -6.90
C ASP A 344 -5.71 -15.27 -7.72
N ASP A 345 -6.10 -16.37 -7.07
CA ASP A 345 -6.33 -17.67 -7.73
C ASP A 345 -5.11 -18.20 -8.57
N LEU A 346 -3.87 -17.88 -8.18
CA LEU A 346 -2.64 -18.32 -8.88
C LEU A 346 -2.29 -19.78 -8.55
N ASP A 347 -2.68 -20.71 -9.41
CA ASP A 347 -2.57 -22.17 -9.25
C ASP A 347 -1.69 -22.86 -10.33
N SER A 348 -0.90 -22.09 -11.07
CA SER A 348 -0.14 -22.54 -12.24
C SER A 348 1.18 -21.76 -12.42
N PRO A 349 2.19 -22.32 -13.14
CA PRO A 349 2.22 -23.63 -13.79
C PRO A 349 2.48 -24.81 -12.83
N SER A 350 3.17 -24.56 -11.71
CA SER A 350 3.42 -25.54 -10.65
C SER A 350 3.43 -24.89 -9.28
N GLN A 351 3.24 -25.68 -8.21
CA GLN A 351 3.22 -25.16 -6.84
C GLN A 351 4.56 -24.55 -6.42
N GLU A 352 5.66 -25.13 -6.91
CA GLU A 352 7.02 -24.64 -6.67
C GLU A 352 7.31 -23.32 -7.39
N GLU A 353 6.94 -23.20 -8.66
CA GLU A 353 7.14 -21.96 -9.42
C GLU A 353 6.28 -20.82 -8.88
N ALA A 354 5.01 -21.10 -8.54
CA ALA A 354 4.14 -20.13 -7.90
C ALA A 354 4.66 -19.70 -6.51
N PHE A 355 5.21 -20.63 -5.71
CA PHE A 355 5.86 -20.30 -4.45
C PHE A 355 7.13 -19.45 -4.64
N ASN A 356 7.98 -19.80 -5.61
CA ASN A 356 9.23 -19.06 -5.89
C ASN A 356 8.95 -17.63 -6.39
N PHE A 357 7.86 -17.44 -7.16
CA PHE A 357 7.35 -16.13 -7.53
C PHE A 357 6.85 -15.34 -6.30
N VAL A 358 6.04 -15.95 -5.45
CA VAL A 358 5.53 -15.32 -4.22
C VAL A 358 6.67 -14.97 -3.25
N GLN A 359 7.66 -15.85 -3.08
CA GLN A 359 8.88 -15.58 -2.31
C GLN A 359 9.66 -14.40 -2.88
N SER A 360 9.80 -14.31 -4.20
CA SER A 360 10.50 -13.19 -4.85
C SER A 360 9.78 -11.86 -4.63
N CYS A 361 8.44 -11.85 -4.64
CA CYS A 361 7.64 -10.66 -4.38
C CYS A 361 7.59 -10.29 -2.88
N ALA A 362 7.50 -11.27 -1.99
CA ALA A 362 7.56 -11.04 -0.54
C ALA A 362 8.92 -10.44 -0.14
N ARG A 363 10.01 -10.87 -0.78
CA ARG A 363 11.35 -10.31 -0.56
C ARG A 363 11.54 -8.89 -1.11
N THR A 364 10.66 -8.37 -1.98
CA THR A 364 10.78 -6.98 -2.46
C THR A 364 10.08 -5.93 -1.59
N VAL A 365 9.27 -6.30 -0.60
CA VAL A 365 8.50 -5.32 0.21
C VAL A 365 9.38 -4.32 0.98
N VAL A 366 10.58 -4.74 1.41
CA VAL A 366 11.58 -3.84 2.02
C VAL A 366 12.20 -2.92 0.95
N PRO A 367 12.92 -3.42 -0.08
CA PRO A 367 13.62 -2.55 -1.03
C PRO A 367 12.69 -1.70 -1.91
N CYS A 368 11.43 -2.09 -2.17
CA CYS A 368 10.52 -1.24 -2.95
C CYS A 368 9.99 -0.03 -2.16
N TYR A 369 10.02 -0.07 -0.83
CA TYR A 369 9.39 0.94 0.04
C TYR A 369 10.38 1.73 0.89
N LEU A 370 11.31 1.07 1.59
CA LEU A 370 12.22 1.75 2.54
C LEU A 370 13.06 2.87 1.92
N PRO A 371 13.60 2.77 0.68
CA PRO A 371 14.30 3.87 0.04
C PRO A 371 13.43 5.12 -0.15
N ILE A 372 12.13 4.96 -0.43
CA ILE A 372 11.17 6.06 -0.54
C ILE A 372 10.94 6.71 0.84
N VAL A 373 10.83 5.89 1.90
CA VAL A 373 10.73 6.38 3.28
C VAL A 373 11.97 7.21 3.64
N TYR A 374 13.18 6.66 3.46
CA TYR A 374 14.43 7.36 3.77
C TYR A 374 14.59 8.68 3.00
N LYS A 375 14.23 8.69 1.71
CA LYS A 375 14.27 9.88 0.84
C LYS A 375 13.41 11.02 1.41
N HIS A 376 12.21 10.70 1.90
CA HIS A 376 11.21 11.69 2.34
C HIS A 376 11.07 11.85 3.86
N LEU A 377 12.04 11.34 4.65
CA LEU A 377 12.02 11.42 6.12
C LEU A 377 11.96 12.85 6.65
N ASN A 378 12.70 13.77 6.04
CA ASN A 378 12.93 15.13 6.53
C ASN A 378 12.20 16.19 5.69
N ASP A 379 11.31 15.78 4.78
CA ASP A 379 10.57 16.69 3.91
C ASP A 379 9.65 17.58 4.73
N PHE A 380 9.79 18.90 4.55
CA PHE A 380 8.91 19.88 5.16
C PHE A 380 7.50 19.79 4.56
N PHE A 381 6.48 19.80 5.42
CA PHE A 381 5.07 19.81 5.05
C PHE A 381 4.30 20.86 5.86
N THR A 382 3.26 21.43 5.27
CA THR A 382 2.35 22.40 5.92
C THR A 382 1.13 21.72 6.53
N ASP A 383 0.36 22.46 7.33
CA ASP A 383 -0.96 22.02 7.80
C ASP A 383 -1.94 21.75 6.63
N GLU A 384 -1.76 22.40 5.49
CA GLU A 384 -2.54 22.14 4.27
C GLU A 384 -2.16 20.77 3.68
N ASN A 385 -0.85 20.46 3.60
CA ASN A 385 -0.39 19.13 3.17
C ASN A 385 -0.86 18.02 4.12
N LYS A 386 -0.86 18.29 5.43
CA LYS A 386 -1.40 17.36 6.43
C LYS A 386 -2.92 17.22 6.29
N GLY A 387 -3.64 18.32 6.03
CA GLY A 387 -5.07 18.32 5.74
C GLY A 387 -5.45 17.47 4.53
N TRP A 388 -4.73 17.63 3.42
CA TRP A 388 -4.92 16.81 2.22
C TRP A 388 -4.59 15.33 2.46
N GLN A 389 -3.54 15.00 3.22
CA GLN A 389 -3.27 13.62 3.65
C GLN A 389 -4.51 13.01 4.36
N GLN A 390 -5.20 13.77 5.22
CA GLN A 390 -6.40 13.26 5.90
C GLN A 390 -7.56 12.98 4.92
N VAL A 391 -7.74 13.81 3.89
CA VAL A 391 -8.75 13.59 2.84
C VAL A 391 -8.40 12.37 1.98
N ARG A 392 -7.12 12.20 1.59
CA ARG A 392 -6.65 10.99 0.89
C ARG A 392 -6.79 9.73 1.75
N ARG A 393 -6.54 9.80 3.06
CA ARG A 393 -6.81 8.70 4.01
C ARG A 393 -8.30 8.39 4.14
N GLY A 394 -9.19 9.37 4.01
CA GLY A 394 -10.63 9.16 3.90
C GLY A 394 -11.00 8.23 2.72
N ARG A 395 -10.33 8.40 1.56
CA ARG A 395 -10.47 7.50 0.39
C ARG A 395 -9.95 6.08 0.65
N TYR A 396 -8.88 5.94 1.44
CA TYR A 396 -8.37 4.63 1.85
C TYR A 396 -9.39 3.87 2.71
N VAL A 397 -10.02 4.55 3.67
CA VAL A 397 -11.11 4.00 4.50
C VAL A 397 -12.35 3.68 3.66
N GLU A 398 -12.74 4.56 2.72
CA GLU A 398 -13.83 4.32 1.77
C GLU A 398 -13.60 3.02 0.97
N PHE A 399 -12.38 2.79 0.44
CA PHE A 399 -12.07 1.55 -0.26
C PHE A 399 -12.16 0.32 0.65
N ASN A 400 -11.49 0.34 1.81
CA ASN A 400 -11.39 -0.82 2.69
C ASN A 400 -12.78 -1.25 3.23
N LEU A 401 -13.67 -0.31 3.54
CA LEU A 401 -15.01 -0.64 4.05
C LEU A 401 -16.03 -0.94 2.94
N VAL A 402 -15.96 -0.25 1.79
CA VAL A 402 -16.99 -0.35 0.75
C VAL A 402 -16.65 -1.37 -0.34
N TYR A 403 -15.37 -1.68 -0.59
CA TYR A 403 -14.95 -2.51 -1.72
C TYR A 403 -13.99 -3.67 -1.41
N ASP A 404 -13.10 -3.57 -0.43
CA ASP A 404 -12.14 -4.67 -0.21
C ASP A 404 -12.84 -5.99 0.19
N ARG A 405 -12.49 -7.06 -0.52
CA ARG A 405 -12.99 -8.41 -0.27
C ARG A 405 -12.43 -8.98 1.04
N GLY A 406 -11.18 -8.66 1.39
CA GLY A 406 -10.51 -9.15 2.59
C GLY A 406 -11.18 -8.66 3.86
N VAL A 407 -11.29 -7.33 4.01
CA VAL A 407 -11.97 -6.68 5.15
C VAL A 407 -13.42 -7.14 5.27
N LYS A 408 -14.18 -7.16 4.17
CA LYS A 408 -15.59 -7.61 4.22
C LYS A 408 -15.74 -9.07 4.63
N PHE A 409 -14.95 -9.97 4.06
CA PHE A 409 -15.01 -11.39 4.43
C PHE A 409 -14.62 -11.60 5.89
N GLY A 410 -13.56 -10.91 6.36
CA GLY A 410 -13.13 -10.99 7.76
C GLY A 410 -14.19 -10.47 8.74
N LEU A 411 -14.82 -9.33 8.45
CA LEU A 411 -15.88 -8.76 9.30
C LEU A 411 -17.18 -9.60 9.27
N ALA A 412 -17.45 -10.32 8.19
CA ALA A 412 -18.60 -11.22 8.08
C ALA A 412 -18.36 -12.61 8.70
N THR A 413 -17.10 -13.02 8.90
CA THR A 413 -16.74 -14.36 9.37
C THR A 413 -16.72 -14.44 10.90
N PRO A 414 -17.58 -15.23 11.55
CA PRO A 414 -17.58 -15.40 13.01
C PRO A 414 -16.22 -15.88 13.54
N GLY A 415 -15.90 -15.51 14.78
CA GLY A 415 -14.61 -15.86 15.42
C GLY A 415 -13.40 -15.07 14.91
N SER A 416 -13.55 -14.23 13.89
CA SER A 416 -12.44 -13.44 13.34
C SER A 416 -12.00 -12.31 14.27
N ARG A 417 -10.68 -12.12 14.41
CA ARG A 417 -10.10 -11.05 15.24
C ARG A 417 -10.26 -9.68 14.58
N ILE A 418 -11.35 -8.99 14.90
CA ILE A 418 -11.74 -7.68 14.33
C ILE A 418 -10.58 -6.66 14.35
N GLU A 419 -9.83 -6.58 15.46
CA GLU A 419 -8.66 -5.70 15.60
C GLU A 419 -7.53 -5.99 14.58
N SER A 420 -7.36 -7.24 14.14
CA SER A 420 -6.40 -7.58 13.08
C SER A 420 -6.89 -7.18 11.68
N ILE A 421 -8.20 -7.04 11.49
CA ILE A 421 -8.80 -6.61 10.22
C ILE A 421 -8.78 -5.07 10.12
N LEU A 422 -9.19 -4.40 11.20
CA LEU A 422 -9.24 -2.93 11.31
C LEU A 422 -7.88 -2.28 11.61
N MET A 423 -6.82 -3.10 11.80
CA MET A 423 -5.42 -2.68 11.71
C MET A 423 -5.19 -1.81 10.46
N SER A 424 -5.80 -2.20 9.33
CA SER A 424 -5.68 -1.56 8.01
C SER A 424 -6.28 -0.15 7.90
N LEU A 425 -6.95 0.37 8.92
CA LEU A 425 -7.47 1.75 8.94
C LEU A 425 -6.43 2.69 9.57
N PRO A 426 -6.22 3.91 9.02
CA PRO A 426 -5.30 4.89 9.61
C PRO A 426 -5.77 5.39 10.98
N LEU A 427 -4.84 5.93 11.77
CA LEU A 427 -5.16 6.54 13.08
C LEU A 427 -6.07 7.76 12.95
N THR A 428 -5.93 8.52 11.85
CA THR A 428 -6.75 9.68 11.52
C THR A 428 -7.14 9.69 10.05
N ALA A 429 -8.33 10.21 9.73
CA ALA A 429 -8.86 10.45 8.39
C ALA A 429 -9.88 11.61 8.44
N ARG A 430 -10.16 12.25 7.29
CA ARG A 430 -11.08 13.40 7.18
C ARG A 430 -11.96 13.28 5.94
N TRP A 431 -13.19 13.75 6.07
CA TRP A 431 -14.15 13.89 4.97
C TRP A 431 -14.63 15.33 4.90
N GLU A 432 -14.71 15.85 3.69
CA GLU A 432 -15.18 17.20 3.41
C GLU A 432 -16.26 17.17 2.33
N TYR A 433 -17.25 18.06 2.46
CA TYR A 433 -18.34 18.19 1.51
C TYR A 433 -17.89 19.02 0.31
N MET A 434 -18.01 18.46 -0.90
CA MET A 434 -17.65 19.11 -2.17
C MET A 434 -16.22 19.71 -2.22
N HIS A 435 -15.26 19.09 -1.53
CA HIS A 435 -13.87 19.49 -1.58
C HIS A 435 -13.25 19.12 -2.95
N GLU A 436 -12.85 20.13 -3.69
CA GLU A 436 -12.08 20.02 -4.94
C GLU A 436 -10.79 20.85 -4.81
N PRO A 437 -9.60 20.29 -5.09
CA PRO A 437 -8.35 21.05 -5.04
C PRO A 437 -8.26 22.04 -6.20
N ALA A 438 -7.61 23.18 -5.96
CA ALA A 438 -7.44 24.22 -6.98
C ALA A 438 -6.63 23.72 -8.19
N LYS A 439 -6.96 24.20 -9.39
CA LYS A 439 -6.26 23.80 -10.63
C LYS A 439 -4.78 24.22 -10.57
N GLY A 440 -3.89 23.34 -11.04
CA GLY A 440 -2.44 23.57 -11.04
C GLY A 440 -1.73 23.22 -9.72
N THR A 441 -2.45 22.74 -8.71
CA THR A 441 -1.87 22.25 -7.45
C THR A 441 -1.38 20.79 -7.56
N MET A 442 -0.53 20.37 -6.62
CA MET A 442 -0.04 18.98 -6.56
C MET A 442 -1.16 17.99 -6.18
N GLU A 443 -2.14 18.45 -5.40
CA GLU A 443 -3.40 17.78 -5.08
C GLU A 443 -4.20 17.47 -6.36
N ALA A 444 -4.28 18.44 -7.28
CA ALA A 444 -4.95 18.27 -8.56
C ALA A 444 -4.19 17.34 -9.51
N GLU A 445 -2.85 17.42 -9.58
CA GLU A 445 -2.04 16.44 -10.34
C GLU A 445 -2.22 15.02 -9.78
N MET A 446 -2.25 14.87 -8.45
CA MET A 446 -2.49 13.58 -7.81
C MET A 446 -3.88 13.00 -8.17
N LEU A 447 -4.96 13.79 -8.11
CA LEU A 447 -6.28 13.32 -8.51
C LEU A 447 -6.33 12.90 -9.98
N GLU A 448 -5.63 13.62 -10.87
CA GLU A 448 -5.56 13.28 -12.29
C GLU A 448 -4.86 11.94 -12.53
N VAL A 449 -3.76 11.67 -11.82
CA VAL A 449 -3.06 10.37 -11.83
C VAL A 449 -3.93 9.21 -11.32
N LEU A 450 -4.82 9.46 -10.35
CA LEU A 450 -5.72 8.42 -9.81
C LEU A 450 -6.96 8.19 -10.67
N ARG A 451 -7.43 9.20 -11.41
CA ARG A 451 -8.53 9.05 -12.38
C ARG A 451 -8.07 8.33 -13.65
N ASN A 452 -6.85 8.63 -14.09
CA ASN A 452 -6.22 8.07 -15.29
C ASN A 452 -4.91 7.34 -14.92
N PRO A 453 -4.98 6.07 -14.47
CA PRO A 453 -3.82 5.28 -14.09
C PRO A 453 -2.76 5.20 -15.20
N LYS A 454 -1.50 5.37 -14.82
CA LYS A 454 -0.37 5.50 -15.75
C LYS A 454 0.50 4.25 -15.73
N GLU A 455 1.26 4.04 -16.80
CA GLU A 455 2.38 3.09 -16.80
C GLU A 455 3.64 3.80 -16.29
N TRP A 456 4.43 3.11 -15.47
CA TRP A 456 5.54 3.72 -14.70
C TRP A 456 6.93 3.26 -15.17
N ASP A 457 7.02 2.43 -16.21
CA ASP A 457 8.23 1.76 -16.67
C ASP A 457 9.29 2.72 -17.28
N VAL A 458 10.53 2.21 -17.38
CA VAL A 458 11.72 2.91 -17.92
C VAL A 458 11.45 3.65 -19.23
N VAL A 459 10.66 3.05 -20.12
CA VAL A 459 10.32 3.64 -21.44
C VAL A 459 9.53 4.94 -21.27
N VAL A 460 8.53 4.95 -20.38
CA VAL A 460 7.67 6.12 -20.12
C VAL A 460 8.48 7.23 -19.44
N MET A 461 9.33 6.88 -18.47
CA MET A 461 10.23 7.84 -17.81
C MET A 461 11.19 8.50 -18.81
N ARG A 462 11.83 7.73 -19.70
CA ARG A 462 12.74 8.27 -20.72
C ARG A 462 12.02 9.13 -21.76
N VAL A 463 10.84 8.73 -22.23
CA VAL A 463 10.03 9.55 -23.16
C VAL A 463 9.55 10.83 -22.48
N SER A 464 9.13 10.78 -21.22
CA SER A 464 8.72 11.95 -20.44
C SER A 464 9.88 12.94 -20.23
N GLN A 465 11.07 12.44 -19.88
CA GLN A 465 12.29 13.25 -19.73
C GLN A 465 12.74 13.86 -21.07
N ALA A 466 12.73 13.09 -22.16
CA ALA A 466 13.05 13.60 -23.50
C ALA A 466 12.04 14.68 -23.96
N GLY A 467 10.75 14.46 -23.76
CA GLY A 467 9.70 15.45 -24.07
C GLY A 467 9.77 16.70 -23.19
N ALA A 468 10.19 16.58 -21.93
CA ALA A 468 10.46 17.73 -21.06
C ALA A 468 11.71 18.51 -21.52
N ALA A 469 12.79 17.81 -21.89
CA ALA A 469 14.00 18.43 -22.44
C ALA A 469 13.73 19.15 -23.77
N LEU A 470 12.95 18.54 -24.68
CA LEU A 470 12.54 19.16 -25.94
C LEU A 470 11.67 20.40 -25.72
N ARG A 471 10.73 20.38 -24.77
CA ARG A 471 9.93 21.57 -24.40
C ARG A 471 10.79 22.67 -23.75
N SER A 472 11.80 22.30 -22.95
CA SER A 472 12.77 23.25 -22.39
C SER A 472 13.61 23.91 -23.50
N LEU A 473 14.14 23.13 -24.43
CA LEU A 473 14.89 23.62 -25.59
C LEU A 473 14.04 24.52 -26.49
N ALA A 474 12.78 24.15 -26.76
CA ALA A 474 11.84 24.98 -27.51
C ALA A 474 11.54 26.31 -26.79
N GLY A 475 11.39 26.29 -25.45
CA GLY A 475 11.19 27.50 -24.63
C GLY A 475 12.40 28.42 -24.53
N VAL A 476 13.60 27.96 -24.89
CA VAL A 476 14.83 28.77 -24.94
C VAL A 476 15.00 29.49 -26.30
N VAL A 477 14.32 29.02 -27.36
CA VAL A 477 14.34 29.66 -28.70
C VAL A 477 13.17 30.63 -28.84
N ALA A 478 13.17 31.68 -28.02
CA ALA A 478 12.36 32.86 -28.30
C ALA A 478 13.05 33.69 -29.41
N PRO A 479 12.39 33.96 -30.55
CA PRO A 479 13.00 34.76 -31.61
C PRO A 479 13.15 36.22 -31.18
N HIS A 480 14.30 36.83 -31.45
CA HIS A 480 14.50 38.27 -31.32
C HIS A 480 13.59 39.00 -32.32
N SER A 481 12.70 39.86 -31.83
CA SER A 481 11.71 40.57 -32.64
C SER A 481 12.26 41.88 -33.20
N ASP A 482 13.11 41.81 -34.22
CA ASP A 482 13.32 42.93 -35.14
C ASP A 482 12.27 42.84 -36.26
N GLY A 483 11.37 43.82 -36.32
CA GLY A 483 10.10 43.69 -37.03
C GLY A 483 10.08 44.20 -38.47
N TYR A 484 9.24 43.56 -39.31
CA TYR A 484 8.71 44.16 -40.54
C TYR A 484 7.45 43.44 -41.03
N GLY A 485 6.39 44.20 -41.35
CA GLY A 485 5.31 43.81 -42.26
C GLY A 485 4.22 42.83 -41.77
N ASP A 486 2.96 43.14 -42.11
CA ASP A 486 1.83 42.21 -41.99
C ASP A 486 1.91 41.05 -43.00
N ASN A 487 1.33 39.91 -42.58
CA ASN A 487 0.64 38.83 -43.33
C ASN A 487 1.16 37.42 -42.99
N ASP A 488 0.34 36.63 -42.26
CA ASP A 488 0.01 35.21 -42.56
C ASP A 488 -0.79 34.56 -41.40
N GLU A 489 -2.08 34.91 -41.28
CA GLU A 489 -3.01 34.38 -40.28
C GLU A 489 -3.50 32.95 -40.63
N HIS A 490 -2.58 32.05 -41.00
CA HIS A 490 -2.89 30.68 -41.42
C HIS A 490 -1.92 29.59 -40.93
N ASN A 491 -0.75 29.94 -40.41
CA ASN A 491 0.27 28.94 -40.07
C ASN A 491 0.18 28.42 -38.61
N HIS A 492 -0.50 29.13 -37.71
CA HIS A 492 -0.61 28.73 -36.30
C HIS A 492 -1.56 27.54 -36.04
N GLN A 493 -2.61 27.38 -36.86
CA GLN A 493 -3.58 26.31 -36.67
C GLN A 493 -2.99 24.92 -37.00
N GLN A 494 -2.13 24.85 -38.02
CA GLN A 494 -1.63 23.60 -38.59
C GLN A 494 -0.64 22.86 -37.67
N TRP A 495 -0.02 23.56 -36.71
CA TRP A 495 0.93 22.97 -35.76
C TRP A 495 0.25 22.21 -34.62
N HIS A 496 -0.84 22.75 -34.05
CA HIS A 496 -1.64 22.07 -33.03
C HIS A 496 -2.28 20.79 -33.60
N ASP A 497 -2.82 20.88 -34.82
CA ASP A 497 -3.43 19.79 -35.58
C ASP A 497 -2.49 18.60 -35.88
N GLN A 498 -1.17 18.80 -35.81
CA GLN A 498 -0.17 17.73 -35.96
C GLN A 498 0.19 17.06 -34.63
N VAL A 499 0.24 17.82 -33.53
CA VAL A 499 0.59 17.26 -32.20
C VAL A 499 -0.48 16.28 -31.71
N GLU A 500 -1.77 16.62 -31.79
CA GLU A 500 -2.84 15.72 -31.38
C GLU A 500 -2.90 14.43 -32.22
N ARG A 501 -2.47 14.51 -33.49
CA ARG A 501 -2.42 13.36 -34.42
C ARG A 501 -1.35 12.31 -34.06
N VAL A 502 -0.33 12.68 -33.29
CA VAL A 502 0.73 11.76 -32.83
C VAL A 502 0.28 10.95 -31.62
N ASP A 503 -0.41 11.56 -30.66
CA ASP A 503 -0.96 10.82 -29.51
C ASP A 503 -2.14 9.92 -29.92
N SER A 504 -3.02 10.38 -30.82
CA SER A 504 -4.19 9.59 -31.25
C SER A 504 -3.83 8.37 -32.14
N SER A 505 -2.72 8.43 -32.88
CA SER A 505 -2.33 7.33 -33.80
C SER A 505 -1.71 6.12 -33.08
N ASN A 506 -1.07 6.33 -31.92
CA ASN A 506 -0.55 5.22 -31.09
C ASN A 506 -1.64 4.30 -30.53
N HIS A 507 -2.88 4.77 -30.37
CA HIS A 507 -3.99 3.94 -29.90
C HIS A 507 -4.61 3.02 -30.97
N CYS A 508 -4.29 3.20 -32.26
CA CYS A 508 -4.89 2.42 -33.35
C CYS A 508 -4.02 1.24 -33.86
N LEU A 509 -2.74 1.16 -33.45
CA LEU A 509 -1.75 0.22 -33.99
C LEU A 509 -1.49 -1.01 -33.11
N GLN A 510 -2.54 -1.59 -32.51
CA GLN A 510 -2.49 -2.92 -31.88
C GLN A 510 -3.62 -3.90 -32.30
N SER A 511 -4.41 -3.60 -33.33
CA SER A 511 -5.52 -4.46 -33.77
C SER A 511 -5.66 -4.63 -35.29
N SER A 512 -4.60 -5.10 -35.97
CA SER A 512 -4.76 -5.75 -37.29
C SER A 512 -3.59 -6.63 -37.75
N ARG A 513 -3.96 -7.83 -38.21
CA ARG A 513 -3.32 -8.66 -39.25
C ARG A 513 -1.81 -9.01 -39.11
N TRP A 514 -1.56 -10.28 -38.78
CA TRP A 514 -0.44 -11.06 -39.34
C TRP A 514 -0.90 -12.46 -39.75
N THR A 515 -1.29 -12.63 -41.02
CA THR A 515 -1.49 -13.96 -41.63
C THR A 515 -1.43 -13.84 -43.16
N ALA A 516 -0.46 -14.50 -43.81
CA ALA A 516 -0.38 -14.88 -45.24
C ALA A 516 -0.58 -13.74 -46.31
N LEU A 517 0.15 -13.64 -47.42
CA LEU A 517 0.66 -14.69 -48.31
C LEU A 517 1.46 -14.03 -49.46
N THR A 518 2.57 -14.64 -49.91
CA THR A 518 3.11 -14.43 -51.27
C THR A 518 3.80 -15.72 -51.75
N HIS A 519 3.46 -16.17 -52.97
CA HIS A 519 4.03 -17.35 -53.65
C HIS A 519 5.05 -16.92 -54.74
N ILE A 520 5.51 -17.89 -55.58
CA ILE A 520 6.54 -17.82 -56.67
C ILE A 520 7.92 -18.28 -56.12
N LEU A 521 8.54 -19.41 -56.49
CA LEU A 521 8.39 -20.36 -57.64
C LEU A 521 8.60 -21.85 -57.22
N ILE A 522 8.40 -22.78 -58.18
CA ILE A 522 8.74 -24.23 -58.12
C ILE A 522 9.63 -24.56 -59.35
N PRO A 523 10.44 -25.65 -59.37
CA PRO A 523 9.94 -27.01 -59.70
C PRO A 523 10.50 -28.16 -58.82
N GLU A 524 9.88 -29.34 -58.91
CA GLU A 524 10.37 -30.61 -58.30
C GLU A 524 11.52 -31.27 -59.11
N PRO A 525 11.96 -32.51 -58.75
CA PRO A 525 11.28 -33.66 -59.35
C PRO A 525 10.98 -34.85 -58.40
N SER A 526 9.69 -35.22 -58.32
CA SER A 526 9.14 -36.59 -58.39
C SER A 526 9.71 -37.73 -57.52
N LEU A 527 8.83 -38.37 -56.72
CA LEU A 527 8.57 -39.82 -56.82
C LEU A 527 7.26 -40.25 -56.12
N GLN A 528 6.43 -40.98 -56.86
CA GLN A 528 5.24 -41.73 -56.42
C GLN A 528 5.57 -43.25 -56.40
N PRO A 529 4.68 -44.22 -56.02
CA PRO A 529 3.22 -44.12 -55.79
C PRO A 529 2.62 -44.89 -54.57
N THR A 530 1.38 -44.53 -54.20
CA THR A 530 0.29 -45.38 -53.63
C THR A 530 0.49 -46.21 -52.33
N GLY A 531 -0.53 -46.43 -51.49
CA GLY A 531 -1.91 -45.92 -51.48
C GLY A 531 -2.93 -46.86 -50.77
N ARG A 532 -4.18 -46.39 -50.61
CA ARG A 532 -5.34 -47.03 -49.91
C ARG A 532 -5.26 -46.98 -48.36
N LYS A 533 -6.24 -46.37 -47.65
CA LYS A 533 -7.68 -46.74 -47.39
C LYS A 533 -7.79 -47.88 -46.35
N THR A 534 -8.68 -47.86 -45.33
CA THR A 534 -9.87 -47.01 -45.10
C THR A 534 -10.35 -46.98 -43.63
N HIS A 535 -11.09 -45.91 -43.27
CA HIS A 535 -12.19 -45.76 -42.27
C HIS A 535 -12.21 -46.47 -40.89
N MET A 536 -12.53 -45.65 -39.88
CA MET A 536 -13.53 -45.85 -38.79
C MET A 536 -13.50 -47.15 -37.97
N LEU A 537 -13.30 -47.00 -36.66
CA LEU A 537 -14.39 -46.54 -35.77
C LEU A 537 -13.85 -45.61 -34.68
#